data_AF-G0MWG8-F1
#
_entry.id   AF-G0MWG8-F1
#
_cell.length_a   1.000
_cell.length_b   1.000
_cell.length_c   1.000
_cell.angle_alpha   90.00
_cell.angle_beta   90.00
_cell.angle_gamma   90.00
#
_symmetry.space_group_name_H-M   'P 1'
#
loop_
_entity.id
_entity.type
_entity.pdbx_description
1 polymer ?
#
loop_
_entity_poly.entity_id
_entity_poly.type
_entity_poly.pdbx_seq_one_letter_code
_entity_poly.pdbx_strand_id
1 'polypeptide(L)'
;MKSYVFLTLIIHICFVPAETLDCFIESLAEVNGSCTTVYGDIMITDTVGLTFAQLCEKLSNVKQVFGRVHFLRTPYQNFSFLSSLESVHYVPQADFNYWCMSRRNYFSIATKTFTDFQQTIRIDSNELLEDLGMPNLTRITMDALVDDIWFYV
;
A
#
# COMPACT_ATOMS: atom_id res chain seq x y z
N MET A 1 -7.00 -8.14 -57.74
CA MET A 1 -6.36 -8.68 -56.52
C MET A 1 -6.56 -7.70 -55.39
N LYS A 2 -7.39 -8.03 -54.39
CA LYS A 2 -7.50 -7.24 -53.15
C LYS A 2 -6.65 -7.94 -52.10
N SER A 3 -5.58 -7.30 -51.64
CA SER A 3 -4.83 -7.74 -50.47
C SER A 3 -5.64 -7.42 -49.23
N TYR A 4 -5.88 -8.42 -48.39
CA TYR A 4 -6.40 -8.24 -47.05
C TYR A 4 -5.21 -8.32 -46.08
N VAL A 5 -5.00 -7.24 -45.33
CA VAL A 5 -4.06 -7.23 -44.20
C VAL A 5 -4.83 -7.80 -43.00
N PHE A 6 -4.45 -8.99 -42.53
CA PHE A 6 -4.96 -9.51 -41.26
C PHE A 6 -4.31 -8.73 -40.13
N LEU A 7 -5.05 -7.79 -39.55
CA LEU A 7 -4.66 -7.10 -38.33
C LEU A 7 -5.04 -8.03 -37.17
N THR A 8 -4.07 -8.75 -36.62
CA THR A 8 -4.28 -9.56 -35.41
C THR A 8 -4.50 -8.61 -34.24
N LEU A 9 -5.77 -8.42 -33.86
CA LEU A 9 -6.15 -7.67 -32.66
C LEU A 9 -5.84 -8.54 -31.44
N ILE A 10 -4.71 -8.30 -30.77
CA ILE A 10 -4.40 -8.95 -29.49
C ILE A 10 -5.27 -8.28 -28.42
N ILE A 11 -6.48 -8.79 -28.21
CA ILE A 11 -7.30 -8.43 -27.06
C ILE A 11 -6.64 -9.09 -25.84
N HIS A 12 -5.88 -8.34 -25.06
CA HIS A 12 -5.53 -8.72 -23.69
C HIS A 12 -6.79 -8.60 -22.83
N ILE A 13 -7.63 -9.62 -22.90
CA ILE A 13 -8.69 -9.82 -21.90
C ILE A 13 -7.95 -10.10 -20.59
N CYS A 14 -7.96 -9.15 -19.66
CA CYS A 14 -7.66 -9.47 -18.27
C CYS A 14 -8.76 -10.38 -17.76
N PHE A 15 -8.52 -11.69 -17.80
CA PHE A 15 -9.25 -12.63 -16.97
C PHE A 15 -8.80 -12.39 -15.53
N VAL A 16 -9.51 -11.53 -14.80
CA VAL A 16 -9.35 -11.37 -13.35
C VAL A 16 -10.33 -12.34 -12.71
N PRO A 17 -9.87 -13.43 -12.07
CA PRO A 17 -10.76 -14.28 -11.30
C PRO A 17 -11.24 -13.53 -10.05
N ALA A 18 -12.54 -13.63 -9.79
CA ALA A 18 -13.31 -13.21 -8.61
C ALA A 18 -12.61 -12.37 -7.50
N GLU A 19 -13.03 -11.10 -7.40
CA GLU A 19 -13.06 -10.24 -6.22
C GLU A 19 -11.79 -10.13 -5.33
N THR A 20 -10.70 -9.59 -5.88
CA THR A 20 -9.78 -8.76 -5.09
C THR A 20 -10.19 -7.30 -5.27
N LEU A 21 -10.72 -6.65 -4.23
CA LEU A 21 -10.98 -5.21 -4.32
C LEU A 21 -9.67 -4.45 -4.14
N ASP A 22 -9.13 -4.01 -5.28
CA ASP A 22 -7.95 -3.16 -5.38
C ASP A 22 -8.32 -1.69 -5.06
N CYS A 23 -7.61 -1.09 -4.11
CA CYS A 23 -7.82 0.29 -3.69
C CYS A 23 -6.58 1.13 -3.97
N PHE A 24 -6.72 2.12 -4.86
CA PHE A 24 -5.68 3.10 -5.16
C PHE A 24 -5.93 4.33 -4.31
N ILE A 25 -5.01 4.65 -3.41
CA ILE A 25 -5.20 5.70 -2.41
C ILE A 25 -4.11 6.77 -2.48
N GLU A 26 -4.51 8.02 -2.25
CA GLU A 26 -3.57 9.08 -1.84
C GLU A 26 -3.52 9.23 -0.32
N SER A 27 -4.62 8.88 0.35
CA SER A 27 -4.79 9.01 1.78
C SER A 27 -5.58 7.85 2.37
N LEU A 28 -5.39 7.63 3.68
CA LEU A 28 -6.10 6.59 4.43
C LEU A 28 -7.63 6.80 4.47
N ALA A 29 -8.10 8.01 4.15
CA ALA A 29 -9.53 8.31 4.03
C ALA A 29 -10.19 7.52 2.89
N GLU A 30 -9.45 7.21 1.82
CA GLU A 30 -9.94 6.53 0.62
C GLU A 30 -10.04 5.01 0.79
N VAL A 31 -9.37 4.43 1.80
CA VAL A 31 -9.51 3.00 2.10
C VAL A 31 -10.91 2.73 2.66
N ASN A 32 -11.59 1.75 2.08
CA ASN A 32 -12.84 1.21 2.61
C ASN A 32 -12.63 -0.21 3.13
N GLY A 33 -13.55 -0.70 3.97
CA GLY A 33 -13.41 -2.01 4.62
C GLY A 33 -13.42 -3.21 3.67
N SER A 34 -13.77 -3.04 2.39
CA SER A 34 -13.70 -4.12 1.40
C SER A 34 -12.35 -4.23 0.70
N CYS A 35 -11.44 -3.27 0.88
CA CYS A 35 -10.11 -3.29 0.27
C CYS A 35 -9.32 -4.52 0.72
N THR A 36 -8.81 -5.29 -0.25
CA THR A 36 -7.92 -6.43 0.01
C THR A 36 -6.49 -6.15 -0.45
N THR A 37 -6.35 -5.32 -1.49
CA THR A 37 -5.06 -4.84 -2.00
C THR A 37 -5.07 -3.31 -1.96
N VAL A 38 -4.03 -2.71 -1.38
CA VAL A 38 -3.84 -1.27 -1.37
C VAL A 38 -2.66 -0.91 -2.28
N TYR A 39 -2.89 0.03 -3.19
CA TYR A 39 -1.85 0.69 -3.97
C TYR A 39 -1.72 2.12 -3.44
N GLY A 40 -0.58 2.41 -2.83
CA GLY A 40 -0.33 3.65 -2.13
C GLY A 40 0.25 3.39 -0.74
N ASP A 41 0.59 4.47 -0.06
CA ASP A 41 1.22 4.39 1.25
C ASP A 41 0.18 4.34 2.37
N ILE A 42 0.36 3.44 3.33
CA ILE A 42 -0.36 3.44 4.60
C ILE A 42 0.52 4.16 5.62
N MET A 43 0.10 5.35 6.02
CA MET A 43 0.79 6.15 7.02
C MET A 43 -0.14 6.45 8.19
N ILE A 44 0.31 6.06 9.39
CA ILE A 44 -0.43 6.31 10.63
C ILE A 44 0.50 6.99 11.62
N THR A 45 0.08 8.16 12.07
CA THR A 45 0.80 8.98 13.05
C THR A 45 -0.12 9.41 14.19
N ASP A 46 0.47 10.02 15.22
CA ASP A 46 -0.24 10.78 16.27
C ASP A 46 -1.28 11.79 15.75
N THR A 47 -1.15 12.24 14.50
CA THR A 47 -2.02 13.26 13.89
C THR A 47 -3.04 12.72 12.89
N VAL A 48 -3.14 11.40 12.70
CA VAL A 48 -4.03 10.81 11.67
C VAL A 48 -5.52 11.06 11.92
N GLY A 49 -5.90 11.33 13.18
CA GLY A 49 -7.28 11.68 13.56
C GLY A 49 -8.28 10.51 13.49
N LEU A 50 -7.80 9.27 13.39
CA LEU A 50 -8.62 8.05 13.38
C LEU A 50 -8.45 7.28 14.68
N THR A 51 -9.55 6.71 15.17
CA THR A 51 -9.54 5.77 16.30
C THR A 51 -9.10 4.38 15.85
N PHE A 52 -8.65 3.56 16.80
CA PHE A 52 -8.30 2.16 16.53
C PHE A 52 -9.45 1.38 15.86
N ALA A 53 -10.69 1.59 16.30
CA ALA A 53 -11.86 0.93 15.72
C ALA A 53 -12.10 1.33 14.25
N GLN A 54 -11.92 2.62 13.91
CA GLN A 54 -12.02 3.11 12.53
C GLN A 54 -10.89 2.56 11.65
N LEU A 55 -9.70 2.39 12.22
CA LEU A 55 -8.59 1.73 11.52
C LEU A 55 -8.92 0.26 11.24
N CYS A 56 -9.48 -0.48 12.23
CA CYS A 56 -9.92 -1.86 12.02
C CYS A 56 -10.98 -1.96 10.92
N GLU A 57 -11.98 -1.06 10.93
CA GLU A 57 -13.03 -1.03 9.90
C GLU A 57 -12.44 -0.84 8.50
N LYS A 58 -11.40 -0.02 8.37
CA LYS A 58 -10.75 0.28 7.09
C LYS A 58 -9.75 -0.78 6.63
N LEU A 59 -8.96 -1.34 7.55
CA LEU A 59 -7.73 -2.05 7.22
C LEU A 59 -7.76 -3.55 7.51
N SER A 60 -8.74 -4.05 8.24
CA SER A 60 -8.74 -5.46 8.70
C SER A 60 -8.77 -6.49 7.59
N ASN A 61 -9.24 -6.14 6.38
CA ASN A 61 -9.27 -7.02 5.22
C ASN A 61 -8.08 -6.82 4.27
N VAL A 62 -7.22 -5.83 4.52
CA VAL A 62 -6.06 -5.55 3.68
C VAL A 62 -5.04 -6.67 3.87
N LYS A 63 -4.77 -7.37 2.76
CA LYS A 63 -3.80 -8.47 2.65
C LYS A 63 -2.49 -8.03 2.02
N GLN A 64 -2.56 -7.09 1.08
CA GLN A 64 -1.41 -6.68 0.30
C GLN A 64 -1.31 -5.17 0.23
N VAL A 65 -0.11 -4.64 0.40
CA VAL A 65 0.20 -3.22 0.19
C VAL A 65 1.30 -3.09 -0.86
N PHE A 66 1.03 -2.34 -1.92
CA PHE A 66 2.00 -1.92 -2.93
C PHE A 66 2.32 -0.44 -2.67
N GLY A 67 3.37 -0.19 -1.90
CA GLY A 67 3.72 1.11 -1.34
C GLY A 67 4.54 0.93 -0.06
N ARG A 68 4.43 1.90 0.85
CA ARG A 68 5.08 1.93 2.16
C ARG A 68 4.07 1.78 3.30
N VAL A 69 4.51 1.21 4.43
CA VAL A 69 3.70 1.08 5.65
C VAL A 69 4.46 1.68 6.83
N HIS A 70 4.04 2.87 7.29
CA HIS A 70 4.74 3.62 8.32
C HIS A 70 3.83 3.89 9.54
N PHE A 71 4.33 3.51 10.73
CA PHE A 71 3.72 3.76 12.04
C PHE A 71 4.66 4.63 12.88
N LEU A 72 4.33 5.90 13.06
CA LEU A 72 5.20 6.87 13.73
C LEU A 72 4.48 7.52 14.92
N ARG A 73 5.03 7.43 16.13
CA ARG A 73 4.45 8.07 17.33
C ARG A 73 2.97 7.75 17.54
N THR A 74 2.55 6.52 17.25
CA THR A 74 1.16 6.12 17.42
C THR A 74 0.85 5.80 18.89
N PRO A 75 -0.39 6.03 19.35
CA PRO A 75 -0.79 5.74 20.73
C PRO A 75 -1.27 4.29 20.93
N TYR A 76 -0.90 3.35 20.05
CA TYR A 76 -1.46 2.00 20.03
C TYR A 76 -0.46 0.97 20.56
N GLN A 77 -0.98 -0.01 21.30
CA GLN A 77 -0.19 -1.14 21.80
C GLN A 77 0.13 -2.19 20.73
N ASN A 78 -0.65 -2.20 19.63
CA ASN A 78 -0.41 -3.04 18.46
C ASN A 78 -1.04 -2.47 17.20
N PHE A 79 -0.77 -3.09 16.06
CA PHE A 79 -1.30 -2.72 14.74
C PHE A 79 -2.24 -3.79 14.18
N SER A 80 -3.01 -4.49 15.03
CA SER A 80 -3.92 -5.56 14.60
C SER A 80 -5.10 -5.11 13.73
N PHE A 81 -5.27 -3.80 13.53
CA PHE A 81 -6.07 -3.27 12.42
C PHE A 81 -5.53 -3.71 11.04
N LEU A 82 -4.30 -4.22 10.94
CA LEU A 82 -3.71 -4.90 9.77
C LEU A 82 -3.47 -6.40 10.01
N SER A 83 -4.30 -7.05 10.83
CA SER A 83 -4.14 -8.48 11.18
C SER A 83 -4.18 -9.43 9.98
N SER A 84 -4.83 -9.06 8.88
CA SER A 84 -4.85 -9.83 7.63
C SER A 84 -3.69 -9.54 6.68
N LEU A 85 -2.78 -8.60 7.03
CA LEU A 85 -1.69 -8.21 6.13
C LEU A 85 -0.74 -9.40 5.93
N GLU A 86 -0.59 -9.81 4.67
CA GLU A 86 0.23 -10.94 4.22
C GLU A 86 1.55 -10.44 3.62
N SER A 87 1.50 -9.33 2.85
CA SER A 87 2.69 -8.80 2.18
C SER A 87 2.72 -7.28 2.00
N VAL A 88 3.93 -6.73 2.05
CA VAL A 88 4.23 -5.33 1.69
C VAL A 88 5.27 -5.31 0.57
N HIS A 89 4.93 -4.62 -0.51
CA HIS A 89 5.74 -4.50 -1.71
C HIS A 89 6.14 -3.05 -1.89
N TYR A 90 7.42 -2.75 -1.74
CA TYR A 90 7.92 -1.45 -2.16
C TYR A 90 7.73 -1.28 -3.67
N VAL A 91 7.19 -0.14 -4.06
CA VAL A 91 7.08 0.29 -5.46
C VAL A 91 7.71 1.67 -5.54
N PRO A 92 8.82 1.85 -6.29
CA PRO A 92 9.40 3.17 -6.51
C PRO A 92 8.34 4.14 -7.03
N GLN A 93 8.34 5.39 -6.56
CA GLN A 93 7.31 6.36 -6.94
C GLN A 93 7.22 6.61 -8.45
N ALA A 94 8.35 6.49 -9.17
CA ALA A 94 8.38 6.55 -10.63
C ALA A 94 7.51 5.45 -11.25
N ASP A 95 7.63 4.21 -10.76
CA ASP A 95 6.88 3.05 -11.24
C ASP A 95 5.42 3.12 -10.83
N PHE A 96 5.13 3.66 -9.65
CA PHE A 96 3.76 3.90 -9.20
C PHE A 96 3.03 4.88 -10.14
N ASN A 97 3.70 5.95 -10.55
CA ASN A 97 3.15 6.90 -11.53
C ASN A 97 2.89 6.23 -12.88
N TYR A 98 3.79 5.38 -13.38
CA TYR A 98 3.54 4.61 -14.60
C TYR A 98 2.35 3.64 -14.46
N TRP A 99 2.21 2.98 -13.31
CA TRP A 99 1.12 2.04 -13.04
C TRP A 99 -0.24 2.76 -12.98
N CYS A 100 -0.33 3.89 -12.27
CA CYS A 100 -1.57 4.68 -12.12
C CYS A 100 -1.97 5.44 -13.40
N MET A 101 -1.00 6.05 -14.12
CA MET A 101 -1.26 6.84 -15.33
C MET A 101 -1.85 6.00 -16.48
N SER A 102 -1.62 4.69 -16.48
CA SER A 102 -2.19 3.79 -17.50
C SER A 102 -3.70 3.52 -17.32
N ARG A 103 -4.30 3.82 -16.15
CA ARG A 103 -5.68 3.43 -15.82
C ARG A 103 -6.64 4.56 -15.46
N ARG A 104 -6.16 5.70 -14.98
CA ARG A 104 -6.96 6.91 -14.78
C ARG A 104 -6.13 8.08 -15.28
N ASN A 105 -6.69 9.00 -16.07
CA ASN A 105 -6.04 10.25 -16.51
C ASN A 105 -5.70 11.15 -15.31
N TYR A 106 -4.78 10.69 -14.46
CA TYR A 106 -4.44 11.30 -13.19
C TYR A 106 -3.31 12.28 -13.46
N PHE A 107 -3.71 13.54 -13.57
CA PHE A 107 -2.86 14.69 -13.78
C PHE A 107 -1.95 14.89 -12.57
N SER A 108 -0.64 14.78 -12.79
CA SER A 108 0.48 15.18 -11.92
C SER A 108 0.23 15.09 -10.41
N ILE A 109 0.61 13.97 -9.80
CA ILE A 109 0.76 13.87 -8.36
C ILE A 109 2.00 14.68 -7.94
N ALA A 110 1.76 15.93 -7.59
CA ALA A 110 2.60 16.66 -6.66
C ALA A 110 2.13 16.33 -5.24
N THR A 111 2.30 15.07 -4.80
CA THR A 111 2.25 14.75 -3.37
C THR A 111 3.53 15.29 -2.78
N LYS A 112 3.48 16.56 -2.37
CA LYS A 112 4.44 17.12 -1.44
C LYS A 112 4.45 16.25 -0.19
N THR A 113 5.66 16.03 0.32
CA THR A 113 6.03 15.52 1.65
C THR A 113 6.22 14.00 1.77
N PHE A 114 7.39 13.61 2.31
CA PHE A 114 7.92 12.26 2.52
C PHE A 114 8.75 11.66 1.37
N THR A 115 9.57 12.50 0.71
CA THR A 115 10.74 12.08 -0.09
C THR A 115 11.90 11.54 0.74
N ASP A 116 11.85 11.66 2.07
CA ASP A 116 13.03 11.42 2.91
C ASP A 116 13.14 9.98 3.45
N PHE A 117 12.14 9.13 3.23
CA PHE A 117 12.08 7.78 3.82
C PHE A 117 11.91 6.70 2.75
N GLN A 118 12.99 5.94 2.53
CA GLN A 118 13.09 4.86 1.56
C GLN A 118 12.64 3.49 2.15
N GLN A 119 12.42 3.41 3.47
CA GLN A 119 12.03 2.18 4.15
C GLN A 119 10.64 1.69 3.68
N THR A 120 10.53 0.41 3.31
CA THR A 120 9.25 -0.24 2.97
C THR A 120 8.30 -0.31 4.17
N ILE A 121 8.84 -0.69 5.34
CA ILE A 121 8.13 -0.64 6.62
C ILE A 121 8.97 0.21 7.58
N ARG A 122 8.31 1.14 8.26
CA ARG A 122 8.93 1.95 9.31
C ARG A 122 8.06 1.95 10.56
N ILE A 123 8.67 1.62 11.69
CA ILE A 123 8.04 1.64 13.00
C ILE A 123 8.98 2.41 13.90
N ASP A 124 8.56 3.58 14.37
CA ASP A 124 9.45 4.51 15.05
C ASP A 124 8.69 5.31 16.11
N SER A 125 9.33 5.47 17.27
CA SER A 125 8.86 6.31 18.37
C SER A 125 7.46 5.92 18.90
N ASN A 126 7.10 4.63 18.87
CA ASN A 126 5.82 4.13 19.38
C ASN A 126 5.99 3.62 20.82
N GLU A 127 5.97 4.53 21.81
CA GLU A 127 6.32 4.20 23.21
C GLU A 127 5.43 3.15 23.88
N LEU A 128 4.20 2.97 23.40
CA LEU A 128 3.24 2.01 23.94
C LEU A 128 3.22 0.67 23.20
N LEU A 129 3.98 0.53 22.11
CA LEU A 129 3.93 -0.64 21.25
C LEU A 129 4.55 -1.85 21.96
N GLU A 130 3.75 -2.89 22.14
CA GLU A 130 4.19 -4.14 22.79
C GLU A 130 4.29 -5.29 21.77
N ASP A 131 3.43 -5.29 20.76
CA ASP A 131 3.35 -6.31 19.71
C ASP A 131 2.93 -5.69 18.38
N LEU A 132 3.35 -6.25 17.25
CA LEU A 132 2.96 -5.73 15.94
C LEU A 132 1.50 -6.06 15.59
N GLY A 133 0.93 -7.15 16.09
CA GLY A 133 -0.44 -7.55 15.76
C GLY A 133 -0.65 -7.96 14.29
N MET A 134 0.42 -8.28 13.56
CA MET A 134 0.40 -8.66 12.14
C MET A 134 0.88 -10.11 11.95
N PRO A 135 0.14 -11.12 12.43
CA PRO A 135 0.62 -12.50 12.49
C PRO A 135 0.77 -13.17 11.11
N ASN A 136 0.11 -12.63 10.08
CA ASN A 136 0.10 -13.18 8.73
C ASN A 136 1.18 -12.59 7.81
N LEU A 137 1.91 -11.55 8.27
CA LEU A 137 2.91 -10.87 7.46
C LEU A 137 4.12 -11.78 7.26
N THR A 138 4.28 -12.28 6.04
CA THR A 138 5.34 -13.25 5.70
C THR A 138 6.27 -12.77 4.61
N ARG A 139 5.92 -11.69 3.90
CA ARG A 139 6.70 -11.20 2.76
C ARG A 139 6.80 -9.68 2.74
N ILE A 140 8.03 -9.18 2.73
CA ILE A 140 8.35 -7.77 2.50
C ILE A 140 9.33 -7.73 1.32
N THR A 141 9.03 -6.94 0.28
CA THR A 141 9.96 -6.74 -0.84
C THR A 141 10.53 -5.34 -0.82
N MET A 142 11.84 -5.25 -0.97
CA MET A 142 12.60 -4.01 -1.10
C MET A 142 13.16 -3.99 -2.52
N ASP A 143 12.97 -2.90 -3.25
CA ASP A 143 13.65 -2.76 -4.53
C ASP A 143 15.05 -2.21 -4.25
N ALA A 144 16.06 -2.93 -4.72
CA ALA A 144 17.45 -2.88 -4.29
C ALA A 144 18.03 -1.46 -4.04
N LEU A 145 17.97 -1.00 -2.79
CA LEU A 145 18.94 -0.08 -2.19
C LEU A 145 19.28 -0.60 -0.79
N VAL A 146 20.56 -0.52 -0.44
CA VAL A 146 21.28 -1.47 0.44
C VAL A 146 21.09 -1.26 1.95
N ASP A 147 20.30 -0.28 2.37
CA ASP A 147 20.00 -0.02 3.77
C ASP A 147 18.47 -0.08 3.95
N ASP A 148 17.91 -0.11 5.17
CA ASP A 148 16.50 0.29 5.43
C ASP A 148 15.50 -0.72 6.01
N ILE A 149 15.95 -1.72 6.77
CA ILE A 149 15.13 -2.20 7.90
C ILE A 149 15.78 -1.72 9.20
N TRP A 150 15.18 -0.68 9.80
CA TRP A 150 15.61 -0.15 11.09
C TRP A 150 14.48 -0.31 12.11
N PHE A 151 14.68 -1.18 13.11
CA PHE A 151 13.85 -1.22 14.31
C PHE A 151 14.53 -0.36 15.37
N TYR A 152 14.04 0.86 15.59
CA TYR A 152 14.36 1.61 16.80
C TYR A 152 13.17 1.43 17.75
N VAL A 153 13.39 0.62 18.80
CA VAL A 153 12.48 0.45 19.92
C VAL A 153 12.65 1.61 20.89
#